data_AF-A0A1Q9P771-F1
#
_entry.id   AF-A0A1Q9P771-F1
#
_cell.length_a   1.000
_cell.length_b   1.000
_cell.length_c   1.000
_cell.angle_alpha   90.00
_cell.angle_beta   90.00
_cell.angle_gamma   90.00
#
_symmetry.space_group_name_H-M   'P 1'
#
loop_
_entity.id
_entity.type
_entity.pdbx_description
1 polymer ?
#
loop_
_entity_poly.entity_id
_entity_poly.type
_entity_poly.pdbx_seq_one_letter_code
_entity_poly.pdbx_strand_id
1 'polypeptide(L)'
;MERQNYTYGEIINQVEKWKIIYNDITGKDFVLHLKIFSDKYDEIIIFGCGSSYNLSKSASFFTKSMLPGQSCLALPSSELLINTDTYINENKKYLVVGFSRSGETTESIKVVRLLKNRRNVTAFTFSCKENNTISKFSDHHFLCRGVTEKSIVMTVSFSSMLIAYCMILIKFLDKKKMLEEFECLIEYLNANIAILYDDIENYFKNNGTFNSYFVLGSGFNYGLAVEADLKMKEMSQTPSYSYHLYEFNHGLKS
;
A
#
# COMPACT_ATOMS: atom_id res chain seq x y z
N MET A 1 -10.97 2.45 -27.33
CA MET A 1 -11.71 3.48 -26.57
C MET A 1 -12.27 2.96 -25.24
N GLU A 2 -12.72 1.70 -25.12
CA GLU A 2 -13.27 1.19 -23.83
C GLU A 2 -12.28 1.14 -22.64
N ARG A 3 -10.97 1.00 -22.90
CA ARG A 3 -9.96 0.92 -21.82
C ARG A 3 -9.77 2.20 -21.02
N GLN A 4 -10.11 3.37 -21.57
CA GLN A 4 -9.94 4.66 -20.87
C GLN A 4 -10.95 4.87 -19.73
N ASN A 5 -12.09 4.16 -19.75
CA ASN A 5 -13.16 4.38 -18.76
C ASN A 5 -12.99 3.58 -17.46
N TYR A 6 -12.23 2.48 -17.46
CA TYR A 6 -12.07 1.67 -16.23
C TYR A 6 -11.27 2.41 -15.17
N THR A 7 -10.10 2.96 -15.51
CA THR A 7 -9.23 3.62 -14.53
C THR A 7 -9.91 4.82 -13.86
N TYR A 8 -10.60 5.66 -14.64
CA TYR A 8 -11.31 6.82 -14.10
C TYR A 8 -12.45 6.40 -13.15
N GLY A 9 -13.26 5.42 -13.56
CA GLY A 9 -14.32 4.87 -12.71
C GLY A 9 -13.77 4.23 -11.43
N GLU A 10 -12.64 3.53 -11.50
CA GLU A 10 -11.98 2.95 -10.34
C GLU A 10 -11.46 4.02 -9.36
N ILE A 11 -10.91 5.12 -9.88
CA ILE A 11 -10.46 6.28 -9.09
C ILE A 11 -11.63 6.98 -8.40
N ILE A 12 -12.74 7.23 -9.12
CA ILE A 12 -13.90 7.90 -8.52
C ILE A 12 -14.53 7.07 -7.42
N ASN A 13 -14.70 5.78 -7.66
CA ASN A 13 -15.41 4.90 -6.73
C ASN A 13 -14.50 4.38 -5.60
N GLN A 14 -13.28 4.90 -5.45
CA GLN A 14 -12.34 4.38 -4.46
C GLN A 14 -12.85 4.52 -3.02
N VAL A 15 -13.56 5.62 -2.71
CA VAL A 15 -14.05 5.88 -1.35
C VAL A 15 -15.14 4.90 -0.94
N GLU A 16 -15.97 4.47 -1.89
CA GLU A 16 -16.95 3.40 -1.64
C GLU A 16 -16.25 2.11 -1.21
N LYS A 17 -15.10 1.81 -1.83
CA LYS A 17 -14.30 0.63 -1.47
C LYS A 17 -13.65 0.78 -0.10
N TRP A 18 -13.23 1.99 0.26
CA TRP A 18 -12.70 2.26 1.60
C TRP A 18 -13.78 2.08 2.67
N LYS A 19 -15.03 2.43 2.39
CA LYS A 19 -16.16 2.17 3.31
C LYS A 19 -16.40 0.68 3.53
N ILE A 20 -16.31 -0.13 2.47
CA ILE A 20 -16.39 -1.61 2.60
C ILE A 20 -15.26 -2.13 3.50
N ILE A 21 -14.03 -1.68 3.24
CA ILE A 21 -12.85 -2.06 4.05
C ILE A 21 -13.00 -1.62 5.50
N TYR A 22 -13.55 -0.42 5.71
CA TYR A 22 -13.78 0.10 7.05
C TYR A 22 -14.71 -0.83 7.82
N ASN A 23 -15.85 -1.16 7.24
CA ASN A 23 -16.82 -2.07 7.84
C ASN A 23 -16.26 -3.47 8.05
N ASP A 24 -15.46 -3.99 7.11
CA ASP A 24 -14.80 -5.29 7.24
C ASP A 24 -13.83 -5.32 8.43
N ILE A 25 -13.15 -4.22 8.72
CA ILE A 25 -12.17 -4.12 9.82
C ILE A 25 -12.85 -3.78 11.14
N THR A 26 -13.84 -2.90 11.15
CA THR A 26 -14.53 -2.46 12.39
C THR A 26 -15.63 -3.42 12.83
N GLY A 27 -16.16 -4.22 11.91
CA GLY A 27 -17.23 -5.18 12.14
C GLY A 27 -16.90 -6.26 13.18
N LYS A 28 -17.95 -6.85 13.74
CA LYS A 28 -17.88 -7.88 14.79
C LYS A 28 -17.24 -9.19 14.29
N ASP A 29 -17.34 -9.46 12.99
CA ASP A 29 -16.83 -10.67 12.35
C ASP A 29 -15.37 -10.54 11.87
N PHE A 30 -14.70 -9.41 12.16
CA PHE A 30 -13.29 -9.23 11.85
C PHE A 30 -12.42 -10.14 12.73
N VAL A 31 -12.21 -11.38 12.28
CA VAL A 31 -11.34 -12.36 12.93
C VAL A 31 -10.02 -12.43 12.17
N LEU A 32 -9.19 -11.42 12.34
CA LEU A 32 -7.75 -11.60 12.14
C LEU A 32 -7.20 -12.07 13.48
N HIS A 33 -6.31 -13.07 13.51
CA HIS A 33 -5.66 -13.51 14.75
C HIS A 33 -5.14 -12.27 15.46
N LEU A 34 -5.76 -11.89 16.58
CA LEU A 34 -5.64 -10.53 17.10
C LEU A 34 -4.22 -10.18 17.59
N LYS A 35 -3.32 -11.15 17.50
CA LYS A 35 -1.99 -11.14 18.06
C LYS A 35 -0.86 -10.91 17.04
N ILE A 36 -1.17 -10.77 15.75
CA ILE A 36 -0.14 -10.61 14.71
C ILE A 36 0.82 -9.49 15.05
N PHE A 37 0.34 -8.34 15.54
CA PHE A 37 1.17 -7.21 15.93
C PHE A 37 1.42 -7.12 17.45
N SER A 38 0.82 -7.99 18.26
CA SER A 38 1.13 -8.07 19.70
C SER A 38 2.37 -8.92 19.99
N ASP A 39 2.73 -9.78 19.05
CA ASP A 39 3.98 -10.53 19.11
C ASP A 39 5.18 -9.58 19.05
N LYS A 40 6.19 -9.85 19.86
CA LYS A 40 7.46 -9.12 19.80
C LYS A 40 8.26 -9.61 18.60
N TYR A 41 8.35 -8.79 17.56
CA TYR A 41 9.25 -9.03 16.42
C TYR A 41 10.47 -8.15 16.53
N ASP A 42 11.62 -8.72 16.21
CA ASP A 42 12.86 -7.95 16.12
C ASP A 42 12.85 -7.06 14.86
N GLU A 43 12.16 -7.49 13.79
CA GLU A 43 12.12 -6.77 12.52
C GLU A 43 10.82 -7.03 11.74
N ILE A 44 10.25 -5.97 11.17
CA ILE A 44 9.10 -6.03 10.27
C ILE A 44 9.55 -5.70 8.85
N ILE A 45 9.38 -6.62 7.91
CA ILE A 45 9.73 -6.40 6.50
C ILE A 45 8.46 -6.32 5.68
N ILE A 46 8.22 -5.18 5.05
CA ILE A 46 7.06 -4.95 4.19
C ILE A 46 7.51 -5.00 2.74
N PHE A 47 6.82 -5.78 1.90
CA PHE A 47 7.29 -6.02 0.54
C PHE A 47 6.16 -6.08 -0.51
N GLY A 48 6.55 -5.84 -1.76
CA GLY A 48 5.67 -5.90 -2.92
C GLY A 48 6.42 -5.64 -4.22
N CYS A 49 5.69 -5.56 -5.33
CA CYS A 49 6.22 -5.21 -6.66
C CYS A 49 5.50 -3.97 -7.22
N GLY A 50 6.22 -3.09 -7.91
CA GLY A 50 5.66 -1.87 -8.51
C GLY A 50 4.91 -1.02 -7.49
N SER A 51 3.64 -0.69 -7.78
CA SER A 51 2.76 0.03 -6.86
C SER A 51 2.65 -0.61 -5.47
N SER A 52 2.69 -1.94 -5.35
CA SER A 52 2.70 -2.61 -4.04
C SER A 52 4.00 -2.39 -3.26
N TYR A 53 5.14 -2.19 -3.94
CA TYR A 53 6.38 -1.76 -3.29
C TYR A 53 6.30 -0.29 -2.84
N ASN A 54 5.74 0.60 -3.66
CA ASN A 54 5.54 2.00 -3.28
C ASN A 54 4.64 2.12 -2.05
N LEU A 55 3.57 1.33 -2.00
CA LEU A 55 2.70 1.17 -0.83
C LEU A 55 3.51 0.74 0.39
N SER A 56 4.37 -0.27 0.23
CA SER A 56 5.22 -0.79 1.30
C SER A 56 6.11 0.29 1.92
N LYS A 57 6.56 1.29 1.15
CA LYS A 57 7.33 2.43 1.68
C LYS A 57 6.50 3.28 2.64
N SER A 58 5.27 3.65 2.24
CA SER A 58 4.35 4.40 3.09
C SER A 58 3.96 3.59 4.33
N ALA A 59 3.60 2.32 4.15
CA ALA A 59 3.27 1.41 5.24
C ALA A 59 4.43 1.28 6.23
N SER A 60 5.67 1.10 5.78
CA SER A 60 6.84 0.96 6.65
C SER A 60 7.07 2.20 7.52
N PHE A 61 6.92 3.40 6.94
CA PHE A 61 7.01 4.63 7.71
C PHE A 61 5.86 4.73 8.74
N PHE A 62 4.64 4.42 8.33
CA PHE A 62 3.47 4.41 9.22
C PHE A 62 3.70 3.48 10.42
N THR A 63 4.18 2.26 10.18
CA THR A 63 4.49 1.29 11.21
C THR A 63 5.50 1.82 12.22
N LYS A 64 6.60 2.44 11.75
CA LYS A 64 7.61 3.05 12.62
C LYS A 64 7.04 4.19 13.45
N SER A 65 6.14 5.00 12.88
CA SER A 65 5.50 6.10 13.61
C SER A 65 4.53 5.61 14.69
N MET A 66 3.90 4.45 14.46
CA MET A 66 2.92 3.85 15.38
C MET A 66 3.57 2.96 16.44
N LEU A 67 4.74 2.40 16.14
CA LEU A 67 5.53 1.52 17.00
C LEU A 67 6.97 2.08 17.17
N PRO A 68 7.17 3.10 18.03
CA PRO A 68 8.49 3.68 18.25
C PRO A 68 9.51 2.62 18.69
N GLY A 69 10.68 2.60 18.03
CA GLY A 69 11.75 1.65 18.30
C GLY A 69 11.64 0.32 17.54
N GLN A 70 10.53 0.05 16.84
CA GLN A 70 10.40 -1.13 15.99
C GLN A 70 11.24 -0.99 14.72
N SER A 71 12.12 -1.96 14.44
CA SER A 71 12.79 -2.03 13.13
C SER A 71 11.74 -2.36 12.07
N CYS A 72 11.67 -1.56 11.01
CA CYS A 72 10.82 -1.83 9.88
C CYS A 72 11.40 -1.32 8.56
N LEU A 73 11.40 -2.19 7.56
CA LEU A 73 11.96 -1.98 6.23
C LEU A 73 10.89 -2.19 5.15
N ALA A 74 11.05 -1.47 4.03
CA ALA A 74 10.28 -1.70 2.82
C ALA A 74 11.21 -2.21 1.71
N LEU A 75 10.92 -3.38 1.14
CA LEU A 75 11.77 -4.02 0.12
C LEU A 75 10.96 -4.39 -1.13
N PRO A 76 11.53 -4.27 -2.34
CA PRO A 76 10.98 -4.96 -3.50
C PRO A 76 10.95 -6.47 -3.26
N SER A 77 9.93 -7.18 -3.74
CA SER A 77 9.85 -8.64 -3.57
C SER A 77 11.07 -9.35 -4.15
N SER A 78 11.60 -8.88 -5.29
CA SER A 78 12.81 -9.44 -5.91
C SER A 78 14.05 -9.28 -5.03
N GLU A 79 14.18 -8.15 -4.35
CA GLU A 79 15.31 -7.88 -3.46
C GLU A 79 15.30 -8.83 -2.26
N LEU A 80 14.14 -8.96 -1.60
CA LEU A 80 13.97 -9.88 -0.50
C LEU A 80 14.15 -11.35 -0.95
N LEU A 81 13.71 -11.70 -2.16
CA LEU A 81 13.84 -13.04 -2.71
C LEU A 81 15.28 -13.42 -3.04
N ILE A 82 16.04 -12.52 -3.67
CA ILE A 82 17.41 -12.81 -4.12
C ILE A 82 18.38 -12.77 -2.94
N ASN A 83 18.18 -11.85 -2.00
CA ASN A 83 19.09 -11.61 -0.88
C ASN A 83 18.47 -12.05 0.47
N THR A 84 17.66 -13.11 0.46
CA THR A 84 16.91 -13.55 1.65
C THR A 84 17.79 -13.73 2.88
N ASP A 85 18.97 -14.33 2.75
CA ASP A 85 19.85 -14.62 3.89
C ASP A 85 20.55 -13.37 4.44
N THR A 86 20.56 -12.27 3.69
CA THR A 86 20.99 -10.95 4.18
C THR A 86 19.91 -10.30 5.06
N TYR A 87 18.64 -10.51 4.74
CA TYR A 87 17.51 -9.87 5.43
C TYR A 87 16.90 -10.74 6.55
N ILE A 88 16.98 -12.08 6.44
CA ILE A 88 16.34 -13.02 7.37
C ILE A 88 17.40 -13.90 8.04
N ASN A 89 17.80 -13.51 9.25
CA ASN A 89 18.69 -14.24 10.15
C ASN A 89 17.94 -15.14 11.13
N GLU A 90 18.38 -16.37 11.36
CA GLU A 90 17.73 -17.35 12.25
C GLU A 90 17.56 -16.88 13.71
N ASN A 91 18.42 -15.98 14.20
CA ASN A 91 18.42 -15.51 15.59
C ASN A 91 17.44 -14.35 15.88
N LYS A 92 16.69 -13.90 14.88
CA LYS A 92 15.69 -12.82 15.00
C LYS A 92 14.31 -13.35 14.64
N LYS A 93 13.26 -12.79 15.23
CA LYS A 93 11.86 -13.04 14.87
C LYS A 93 11.35 -11.95 13.91
N TYR A 94 10.74 -12.36 12.80
CA TYR A 94 10.28 -11.47 11.73
C TYR A 94 8.78 -11.52 11.52
N LEU A 95 8.19 -10.35 11.25
CA LEU A 95 6.90 -10.25 10.59
C LEU A 95 7.16 -9.78 9.16
N VAL A 96 6.79 -10.61 8.17
CA VAL A 96 6.86 -10.22 6.77
C VAL A 96 5.46 -9.88 6.26
N VAL A 97 5.28 -8.65 5.78
CA VAL A 97 4.00 -8.13 5.30
C VAL A 97 4.04 -7.96 3.79
N GLY A 98 3.27 -8.77 3.05
CA GLY A 98 3.30 -8.77 1.59
C GLY A 98 2.07 -8.14 0.96
N PHE A 99 2.25 -7.25 0.00
CA PHE A 99 1.16 -6.67 -0.80
C PHE A 99 1.18 -7.21 -2.23
N SER A 100 0.03 -7.68 -2.71
CA SER A 100 -0.14 -8.18 -4.07
C SER A 100 -1.60 -8.08 -4.50
N ARG A 101 -1.94 -7.11 -5.36
CA ARG A 101 -3.31 -6.88 -5.86
C ARG A 101 -3.98 -8.18 -6.32
N SER A 102 -3.34 -8.91 -7.24
CA SER A 102 -3.86 -10.16 -7.78
C SER A 102 -3.69 -11.35 -6.85
N GLY A 103 -2.72 -11.27 -5.92
CA GLY A 103 -2.22 -12.42 -5.18
C GLY A 103 -1.49 -13.46 -6.04
N GLU A 104 -1.22 -13.14 -7.32
CA GLU A 104 -0.55 -14.00 -8.31
C GLU A 104 0.84 -13.49 -8.73
N THR A 105 1.32 -12.40 -8.12
CA THR A 105 2.66 -11.85 -8.39
C THR A 105 3.73 -12.88 -8.05
N THR A 106 4.50 -13.30 -9.07
CA THR A 106 5.40 -14.46 -9.00
C THR A 106 6.47 -14.28 -7.94
N GLU A 107 7.12 -13.12 -7.90
CA GLU A 107 8.18 -12.80 -6.94
C GLU A 107 7.64 -12.80 -5.51
N SER A 108 6.49 -12.17 -5.28
CA SER A 108 5.86 -12.13 -3.95
C SER A 108 5.44 -13.53 -3.47
N ILE A 109 4.91 -14.38 -4.35
CA ILE A 109 4.59 -15.78 -4.00
C ILE A 109 5.87 -16.54 -3.64
N LYS A 110 6.95 -16.36 -4.42
CA LYS A 110 8.23 -17.03 -4.16
C LYS A 110 8.80 -16.62 -2.81
N VAL A 111 8.72 -15.35 -2.43
CA VAL A 111 9.12 -14.87 -1.08
C VAL A 111 8.35 -15.62 0.01
N VAL A 112 7.02 -15.57 -0.02
CA VAL A 112 6.21 -16.18 1.05
C VAL A 112 6.41 -17.69 1.09
N ARG A 113 6.47 -18.35 -0.07
CA ARG A 113 6.72 -19.79 -0.18
C ARG A 113 8.09 -20.19 0.38
N LEU A 114 9.13 -19.39 0.11
CA LEU A 114 10.48 -19.62 0.62
C LEU A 114 10.52 -19.50 2.16
N LEU A 115 9.78 -18.55 2.72
CA LEU A 115 9.78 -18.26 4.15
C LEU A 115 8.82 -19.13 4.96
N LYS A 116 7.83 -19.78 4.33
CA LYS A 116 6.76 -20.55 5.00
C LYS A 116 7.23 -21.56 6.05
N ASN A 117 8.38 -22.19 5.84
CA ASN A 117 8.91 -23.22 6.75
C ASN A 117 9.88 -22.66 7.79
N ARG A 118 10.18 -21.35 7.77
CA ARG A 118 11.07 -20.71 8.74
C ARG A 118 10.30 -20.41 10.02
N ARG A 119 10.64 -21.09 11.12
CA ARG A 119 9.95 -20.98 12.42
C ARG A 119 10.00 -19.58 13.04
N ASN A 120 10.96 -18.75 12.62
CA ASN A 120 11.17 -17.41 13.11
C ASN A 120 10.50 -16.34 12.23
N VAL A 121 9.70 -16.72 11.23
CA VAL A 121 9.01 -15.80 10.32
C VAL A 121 7.51 -16.02 10.37
N THR A 122 6.77 -14.93 10.55
CA THR A 122 5.31 -14.90 10.36
C THR A 122 5.00 -14.10 9.10
N ALA A 123 4.23 -14.66 8.17
CA ALA A 123 3.82 -14.02 6.93
C ALA A 123 2.37 -13.52 6.99
N PHE A 124 2.17 -12.22 6.75
CA PHE A 124 0.86 -11.59 6.66
C PHE A 124 0.69 -10.91 5.30
N THR A 125 -0.28 -11.32 4.48
CA THR A 125 -0.41 -10.80 3.11
C THR A 125 -1.74 -10.13 2.82
N PHE A 126 -1.70 -9.17 1.90
CA PHE A 126 -2.85 -8.40 1.42
C PHE A 126 -3.05 -8.63 -0.08
N SER A 127 -4.31 -8.82 -0.48
CA SER A 127 -4.71 -8.86 -1.89
C SER A 127 -6.14 -8.32 -2.07
N CYS A 128 -6.55 -8.16 -3.33
CA CYS A 128 -7.90 -7.75 -3.70
C CYS A 128 -8.68 -8.88 -4.40
N LYS A 129 -8.00 -9.93 -4.90
CA LYS A 129 -8.64 -11.08 -5.56
C LYS A 129 -8.77 -12.28 -4.63
N GLU A 130 -9.95 -12.89 -4.63
CA GLU A 130 -10.22 -14.16 -3.96
C GLU A 130 -9.46 -15.34 -4.60
N ASN A 131 -9.39 -16.47 -3.87
CA ASN A 131 -8.81 -17.73 -4.35
C ASN A 131 -7.38 -17.61 -4.90
N ASN A 132 -6.60 -16.69 -4.33
CA ASN A 132 -5.26 -16.37 -4.79
C ASN A 132 -4.19 -17.31 -4.25
N THR A 133 -3.07 -17.43 -4.97
CA THR A 133 -1.96 -18.33 -4.63
C THR A 133 -1.17 -17.85 -3.43
N ILE A 134 -0.93 -16.54 -3.27
CA ILE A 134 -0.11 -16.03 -2.17
C ILE A 134 -0.70 -16.40 -0.80
N SER A 135 -2.03 -16.36 -0.65
CA SER A 135 -2.72 -16.71 0.59
C SER A 135 -2.49 -18.15 1.07
N LYS A 136 -2.20 -19.09 0.15
CA LYS A 136 -1.92 -20.49 0.48
C LYS A 136 -0.59 -20.67 1.19
N PHE A 137 0.31 -19.70 1.07
CA PHE A 137 1.63 -19.74 1.68
C PHE A 137 1.77 -18.83 2.90
N SER A 138 0.83 -17.91 3.11
CA SER A 138 0.83 -16.98 4.23
C SER A 138 0.24 -17.60 5.50
N ASP A 139 0.74 -17.19 6.67
CA ASP A 139 0.13 -17.53 7.96
C ASP A 139 -1.18 -16.75 8.17
N HIS A 140 -1.20 -15.52 7.69
CA HIS A 140 -2.35 -14.63 7.74
C HIS A 140 -2.60 -13.96 6.40
N HIS A 141 -3.87 -13.73 6.09
CA HIS A 141 -4.24 -13.05 4.87
C HIS A 141 -5.43 -12.13 5.10
N PHE A 142 -5.28 -10.87 4.68
CA PHE A 142 -6.38 -9.92 4.57
C PHE A 142 -6.75 -9.74 3.10
N LEU A 143 -8.01 -10.03 2.80
CA LEU A 143 -8.59 -9.79 1.49
C LEU A 143 -9.36 -8.47 1.53
N CYS A 144 -8.95 -7.50 0.71
CA CYS A 144 -9.71 -6.27 0.48
C CYS A 144 -10.92 -6.59 -0.41
N ARG A 145 -11.98 -7.14 0.20
CA ARG A 145 -13.17 -7.61 -0.51
C ARG A 145 -13.88 -6.46 -1.24
N GLY A 146 -14.48 -6.78 -2.38
CA GLY A 146 -15.20 -5.79 -3.20
C GLY A 146 -14.32 -4.78 -3.94
N VAL A 147 -12.99 -4.85 -3.76
CA VAL A 147 -12.01 -4.08 -4.54
C VAL A 147 -11.72 -4.83 -5.84
N THR A 148 -12.37 -4.40 -6.91
CA THR A 148 -12.14 -4.93 -8.25
C THR A 148 -11.46 -3.88 -9.10
N GLU A 149 -10.40 -4.29 -9.79
CA GLU A 149 -9.62 -3.40 -10.65
C GLU A 149 -9.34 -4.14 -11.96
N LYS A 150 -9.95 -3.62 -13.03
CA LYS A 150 -9.77 -4.04 -14.42
C LYS A 150 -8.64 -3.28 -15.07
N SER A 151 -8.34 -2.05 -14.61
CA SER A 151 -7.20 -1.32 -15.14
C SER A 151 -5.90 -2.08 -14.95
N ILE A 152 -5.01 -1.94 -15.94
CA ILE A 152 -3.64 -2.45 -15.85
C ILE A 152 -2.90 -1.66 -14.78
N VAL A 153 -3.17 -0.35 -14.71
CA VAL A 153 -2.58 0.59 -13.77
C VAL A 153 -3.28 0.46 -12.42
N MET A 154 -2.49 0.24 -11.37
CA MET A 154 -3.02 0.11 -10.03
C MET A 154 -3.48 1.45 -9.47
N THR A 155 -4.72 1.53 -8.96
CA THR A 155 -5.35 2.75 -8.41
C THR A 155 -6.09 2.41 -7.11
N VAL A 156 -7.35 1.99 -7.19
CA VAL A 156 -8.19 1.66 -6.03
C VAL A 156 -7.58 0.54 -5.20
N SER A 157 -6.92 -0.43 -5.83
CA SER A 157 -6.24 -1.50 -5.10
C SER A 157 -5.09 -0.99 -4.23
N PHE A 158 -4.40 0.07 -4.67
CA PHE A 158 -3.31 0.68 -3.90
C PHE A 158 -3.87 1.35 -2.65
N SER A 159 -4.83 2.24 -2.81
CA SER A 159 -5.39 3.01 -1.69
C SER A 159 -6.13 2.11 -0.71
N SER A 160 -6.90 1.14 -1.22
CA SER A 160 -7.58 0.13 -0.41
C SER A 160 -6.63 -0.70 0.45
N MET A 161 -5.57 -1.27 -0.11
CA MET A 161 -4.63 -2.08 0.67
C MET A 161 -3.85 -1.24 1.70
N LEU A 162 -3.50 0.01 1.36
CA LEU A 162 -2.80 0.90 2.28
C LEU A 162 -3.69 1.29 3.47
N ILE A 163 -4.92 1.70 3.20
CA ILE A 163 -5.90 2.04 4.24
C ILE A 163 -6.21 0.81 5.11
N ALA A 164 -6.42 -0.36 4.48
CA ALA A 164 -6.64 -1.59 5.22
C ALA A 164 -5.49 -1.88 6.18
N TYR A 165 -4.23 -1.79 5.73
CA TYR A 165 -3.07 -1.98 6.58
C TYR A 165 -3.02 -0.99 7.74
N CYS A 166 -3.19 0.31 7.46
CA CYS A 166 -3.17 1.36 8.48
C CYS A 166 -4.26 1.16 9.53
N MET A 167 -5.50 0.91 9.10
CA MET A 167 -6.63 0.69 9.98
C MET A 167 -6.47 -0.57 10.83
N ILE A 168 -5.97 -1.67 10.23
CA ILE A 168 -5.67 -2.90 10.96
C ILE A 168 -4.65 -2.63 12.06
N LEU A 169 -3.54 -1.95 11.75
CA LEU A 169 -2.53 -1.59 12.75
C LEU A 169 -3.09 -0.67 13.85
N ILE A 170 -3.88 0.34 13.49
CA ILE A 170 -4.55 1.24 14.44
C ILE A 170 -5.48 0.46 15.38
N LYS A 171 -6.32 -0.41 14.82
CA LYS A 171 -7.24 -1.24 15.58
C LYS A 171 -6.49 -2.16 16.53
N PHE A 172 -5.36 -2.73 16.10
CA PHE A 172 -4.51 -3.54 16.96
C PHE A 172 -3.90 -2.78 18.13
N LEU A 173 -3.54 -1.53 17.92
CA LEU A 173 -2.98 -0.67 18.96
C LEU A 173 -4.06 -0.01 19.83
N ASP A 174 -5.31 -0.45 19.70
CA ASP A 174 -6.50 0.08 20.38
C ASP A 174 -6.63 1.62 20.30
N LYS A 175 -6.19 2.20 19.18
CA LYS A 175 -6.24 3.66 18.96
C LYS A 175 -7.60 4.08 18.38
N LYS A 176 -8.66 3.87 19.16
CA LYS A 176 -10.06 4.10 18.75
C LYS A 176 -10.31 5.46 18.10
N LYS A 177 -9.78 6.53 18.68
CA LYS A 177 -9.91 7.89 18.13
C LYS A 177 -9.37 8.01 16.70
N MET A 178 -8.21 7.40 16.40
CA MET A 178 -7.67 7.42 15.03
C MET A 178 -8.54 6.60 14.08
N LEU A 179 -9.17 5.52 14.56
CA LEU A 179 -10.10 4.74 13.75
C LEU A 179 -11.37 5.54 13.40
N GLU A 180 -11.90 6.31 14.35
CA GLU A 180 -13.01 7.25 14.14
C GLU A 180 -12.62 8.36 13.13
N GLU A 181 -11.38 8.86 13.19
CA GLU A 181 -10.86 9.82 12.19
C GLU A 181 -10.87 9.25 10.76
N PHE A 182 -10.63 7.94 10.59
CA PHE A 182 -10.76 7.28 9.28
C PHE A 182 -12.22 7.23 8.80
N GLU A 183 -13.19 7.01 9.69
CA GLU A 183 -14.62 7.05 9.36
C GLU A 183 -15.01 8.44 8.86
N CYS A 184 -14.68 9.48 9.62
CA CYS A 184 -14.94 10.86 9.25
C CYS A 184 -14.27 11.24 7.91
N LEU A 185 -13.04 10.78 7.68
CA LEU A 185 -12.33 11.00 6.41
C LEU A 185 -13.07 10.34 5.24
N ILE A 186 -13.50 9.09 5.40
CA ILE A 186 -14.23 8.34 4.37
C ILE A 186 -15.56 9.04 4.06
N GLU A 187 -16.32 9.44 5.08
CA GLU A 187 -17.59 10.16 4.89
C GLU A 187 -17.38 11.50 4.19
N TYR A 188 -16.39 12.27 4.63
CA TYR A 188 -16.04 13.56 4.03
C TYR A 188 -15.66 13.40 2.56
N LEU A 189 -14.77 12.47 2.23
CA LEU A 189 -14.35 12.24 0.85
C LEU A 189 -15.51 11.68 0.02
N ASN A 190 -16.37 10.82 0.57
CA ASN A 190 -17.51 10.31 -0.18
C ASN A 190 -18.45 11.44 -0.63
N ALA A 191 -18.58 12.50 0.17
CA ALA A 191 -19.37 13.67 -0.17
C ALA A 191 -18.64 14.68 -1.08
N ASN A 192 -17.31 14.74 -1.05
CA ASN A 192 -16.54 15.84 -1.65
C ASN A 192 -15.55 15.43 -2.76
N ILE A 193 -15.32 14.13 -2.98
CA ILE A 193 -14.26 13.69 -3.90
C ILE A 193 -14.53 14.06 -5.37
N ALA A 194 -15.81 14.16 -5.77
CA ALA A 194 -16.18 14.62 -7.10
C ALA A 194 -15.72 16.07 -7.35
N ILE A 195 -15.88 16.96 -6.36
CA ILE A 195 -15.45 18.36 -6.43
C ILE A 195 -13.92 18.42 -6.63
N LEU A 196 -13.17 17.61 -5.89
CA LEU A 196 -11.72 17.54 -6.05
C LEU A 196 -11.31 17.13 -7.48
N TYR A 197 -12.03 16.20 -8.09
CA TYR A 197 -11.75 15.79 -9.47
C TYR A 197 -12.12 16.86 -10.49
N ASP A 198 -13.24 17.56 -10.29
CA ASP A 198 -13.63 18.69 -11.13
C ASP A 198 -12.56 19.81 -11.08
N ASP A 199 -12.04 20.11 -9.89
CA ASP A 199 -10.97 21.09 -9.69
C ASP A 199 -9.67 20.67 -10.42
N ILE A 200 -9.30 19.39 -10.34
CA ILE A 200 -8.14 18.85 -11.06
C ILE A 200 -8.36 18.95 -12.57
N GLU A 201 -9.53 18.58 -13.07
CA GLU A 201 -9.84 18.65 -14.50
C GLU A 201 -9.79 20.10 -15.01
N ASN A 202 -10.37 21.03 -14.24
CA ASN A 202 -10.33 22.46 -14.55
C ASN A 202 -8.90 23.02 -14.52
N TYR A 203 -8.06 22.58 -13.59
CA TYR A 203 -6.65 22.97 -13.55
C TYR A 203 -5.93 22.58 -14.85
N PHE A 204 -6.10 21.35 -15.33
CA PHE A 204 -5.48 20.91 -16.58
C PHE A 204 -6.09 21.55 -17.83
N LYS A 205 -7.39 21.83 -17.83
CA LYS A 205 -8.04 22.62 -18.91
C LYS A 205 -7.43 24.02 -19.04
N ASN A 206 -7.14 24.67 -17.92
CA ASN A 206 -6.63 26.04 -17.88
C ASN A 206 -5.11 26.15 -18.08
N ASN A 207 -4.34 25.13 -17.70
CA ASN A 207 -2.87 25.18 -17.72
C ASN A 207 -2.23 24.30 -18.79
N GLY A 208 -3.02 23.45 -19.48
CA GLY A 208 -2.53 22.53 -20.49
C GLY A 208 -1.74 21.35 -19.90
N THR A 209 -0.98 20.68 -20.76
CA THR A 209 -0.15 19.53 -20.37
C THR A 209 1.27 19.94 -20.02
N PHE A 210 1.88 19.26 -19.06
CA PHE A 210 3.26 19.49 -18.65
C PHE A 210 4.24 18.53 -19.34
N ASN A 211 5.47 18.99 -19.57
CA ASN A 211 6.53 18.17 -20.17
C ASN A 211 7.18 17.21 -19.18
N SER A 212 7.10 17.52 -17.88
CA SER A 212 7.64 16.70 -16.81
C SER A 212 6.95 17.00 -15.49
N TYR A 213 6.90 16.01 -14.61
CA TYR A 213 6.39 16.15 -13.24
C TYR A 213 7.48 15.89 -12.21
N PHE A 214 7.51 16.68 -11.14
CA PHE A 214 8.34 16.46 -9.97
C PHE A 214 7.45 16.33 -8.76
N VAL A 215 7.45 15.16 -8.13
CA VAL A 215 6.61 14.87 -6.95
C VAL A 215 7.50 14.75 -5.73
N LEU A 216 7.30 15.66 -4.77
CA LEU A 216 8.12 15.73 -3.57
C LEU A 216 7.37 15.13 -2.38
N GLY A 217 8.03 14.28 -1.60
CA GLY A 217 7.42 13.61 -0.44
C GLY A 217 8.38 13.37 0.72
N SER A 218 7.84 13.30 1.93
CA SER A 218 8.60 12.93 3.12
C SER A 218 7.78 11.99 4.01
N GLY A 219 8.48 11.17 4.78
CA GLY A 219 7.88 10.19 5.68
C GLY A 219 6.85 9.30 4.97
N PHE A 220 5.64 9.23 5.53
CA PHE A 220 4.52 8.48 4.96
C PHE A 220 4.22 8.88 3.51
N ASN A 221 4.30 10.18 3.21
CA ASN A 221 3.98 10.73 1.90
C ASN A 221 5.05 10.43 0.86
N TYR A 222 6.25 9.97 1.24
CA TYR A 222 7.27 9.63 0.25
C TYR A 222 6.86 8.42 -0.59
N GLY A 223 6.28 7.37 0.00
CA GLY A 223 5.76 6.24 -0.78
C GLY A 223 4.63 6.65 -1.74
N LEU A 224 3.80 7.62 -1.33
CA LEU A 224 2.77 8.22 -2.19
C LEU A 224 3.38 9.04 -3.34
N ALA A 225 4.46 9.78 -3.09
CA ALA A 225 5.16 10.54 -4.12
C ALA A 225 5.79 9.62 -5.18
N VAL A 226 6.39 8.51 -4.76
CA VAL A 226 6.93 7.48 -5.68
C VAL A 226 5.80 6.81 -6.46
N GLU A 227 4.62 6.61 -5.85
CA GLU A 227 3.45 6.08 -6.57
C GLU A 227 2.93 7.07 -7.61
N ALA A 228 2.77 8.35 -7.26
CA ALA A 228 2.34 9.38 -8.19
C ALA A 228 3.31 9.52 -9.37
N ASP A 229 4.62 9.43 -9.12
CA ASP A 229 5.64 9.33 -10.16
C ASP A 229 5.36 8.16 -11.12
N LEU A 230 5.18 6.95 -10.56
CA LEU A 230 4.87 5.76 -11.35
C LEU A 230 3.57 5.91 -12.15
N LYS A 231 2.51 6.53 -11.60
CA LYS A 231 1.25 6.76 -12.32
C LYS A 231 1.40 7.70 -13.51
N MET A 232 2.16 8.78 -13.37
CA MET A 232 2.43 9.67 -14.51
C MET A 232 3.18 8.93 -15.62
N LYS A 233 4.19 8.12 -15.27
CA LYS A 233 4.92 7.28 -16.24
C LYS A 233 4.01 6.25 -16.94
N GLU A 234 3.16 5.56 -16.18
CA GLU A 234 2.31 4.49 -16.71
C GLU A 234 1.11 5.00 -17.52
N MET A 235 0.53 6.13 -17.13
CA MET A 235 -0.73 6.64 -17.70
C MET A 235 -0.53 7.73 -18.75
N SER A 236 0.28 8.74 -18.47
CA SER A 236 0.47 9.88 -19.38
C SER A 236 1.72 9.73 -20.24
N GLN A 237 2.58 8.76 -19.95
CA GLN A 237 3.90 8.57 -20.58
C GLN A 237 4.78 9.83 -20.48
N THR A 238 4.48 10.71 -19.53
CA THR A 238 5.24 11.92 -19.28
C THR A 238 6.38 11.60 -18.32
N PRO A 239 7.60 12.11 -18.57
CA PRO A 239 8.68 12.06 -17.59
C PRO A 239 8.20 12.52 -16.22
N SER A 240 8.44 11.70 -15.20
CA SER A 240 8.08 12.02 -13.83
C SER A 240 9.18 11.53 -12.89
N TYR A 241 9.34 12.23 -11.77
CA TYR A 241 10.41 11.96 -10.83
C TYR A 241 9.96 12.23 -9.40
N SER A 242 10.12 11.25 -8.53
CA SER A 242 9.90 11.42 -7.10
C SER A 242 11.18 11.76 -6.33
N TYR A 243 11.14 12.76 -5.46
CA TYR A 243 12.27 13.12 -4.58
C TYR A 243 11.83 13.28 -3.13
N HIS A 244 12.78 13.08 -2.22
CA HIS A 244 12.65 13.65 -0.88
C HIS A 244 12.72 15.17 -0.96
N LEU A 245 11.97 15.86 -0.09
CA LEU A 245 11.76 17.31 -0.16
C LEU A 245 13.04 18.12 -0.41
N TYR A 246 14.06 17.96 0.44
CA TYR A 246 15.31 18.73 0.32
C TYR A 246 16.35 18.10 -0.60
N GLU A 247 16.29 16.79 -0.85
CA GLU A 247 17.16 16.10 -1.81
C GLU A 247 16.98 16.62 -3.24
N PHE A 248 15.79 17.15 -3.56
CA PHE A 248 15.54 17.81 -4.83
C PHE A 248 16.55 18.95 -5.12
N ASN A 249 17.02 19.65 -4.08
CA ASN A 249 18.00 20.73 -4.23
C ASN A 249 19.43 20.21 -4.49
N HIS A 250 19.71 18.93 -4.24
CA HIS A 250 21.04 18.34 -4.30
C HIS A 250 21.33 17.57 -5.61
N GLY A 251 20.58 17.85 -6.69
CA GLY A 251 20.86 17.29 -8.01
C GLY A 251 20.26 18.07 -9.18
N LEU A 252 18.94 18.31 -9.19
CA LEU A 252 18.26 18.93 -10.34
C LEU A 252 18.33 20.45 -10.38
N LYS A 253 18.58 21.08 -9.23
CA LYS A 253 18.66 22.54 -9.11
C LYS A 253 20.06 23.09 -9.43
N SER A 254 20.99 22.22 -9.84
CA SER A 254 22.40 22.53 -10.14
C SER A 254 22.62 22.66 -11.64
#